data_AF-A0A1W9TH16-F1
#
_entry.id   AF-A0A1W9TH16-F1
#
_cell.length_a   1.000
_cell.length_b   1.000
_cell.length_c   1.000
_cell.angle_alpha   90.00
_cell.angle_beta   90.00
_cell.angle_gamma   90.00
#
_symmetry.space_group_name_H-M   'P 1'
#
loop_
_entity.id
_entity.type
_entity.pdbx_description
1 polymer ?
#
loop_
_entity_poly.entity_id
_entity_poly.type
_entity_poly.pdbx_seq_one_letter_code
_entity_poly.pdbx_strand_id
1 'polypeptide(L)'
;MERPLFWHQGLFLQPQHFQLQDRFLQDLFKPVYKFLHPCLWGVGDLEIAQEALNGGTISLIKGEFLFPDMSYAGLSGNALCEARLFEDAWGEAGRPLMVYAGLKKFKNEGKNVTVLEKLDNLTEVTTRFVTTADPDEVRDLHQDGPDAQVKRLFYVLKLFFETEKEQLGDYTLIPIARLQREGEKVVLSEQFIPPVLSVAGSGVLFKLVTDIRDQLASRVHQLEGYKKERGIHTAEFGARDMVFLLALRSLNRYVPLLNHLTEATGAHPWDIYAVLRQLTGELSCFSTQVNLSDADTKDSGLLPVYNHESPWDCFAGARSLITKLLDEITAGPEYVLELAYDGAYFASEMPPAIFEGSNRFYLIFETEQDPDTFIASLETITKLSSREALPILIARSLPGLALEHLATPPQELPRRPGSLYFKINHHGEQWAQVQKGNNIALYWDAAPQDLKVELMVAGG
;
A
#
# COMPACT_ATOMS: atom_id res chain seq x y z
N MET A 1 -0.70 -30.53 23.48
CA MET A 1 0.52 -31.23 23.06
C MET A 1 0.30 -32.66 23.48
N GLU A 2 0.08 -33.52 22.51
CA GLU A 2 -0.05 -34.95 22.71
C GLU A 2 1.24 -35.53 23.28
N ARG A 3 1.11 -36.61 24.04
CA ARG A 3 2.25 -37.31 24.62
C ARG A 3 2.69 -38.43 23.68
N PRO A 4 4.00 -38.74 23.60
CA PRO A 4 4.46 -39.89 22.85
C PRO A 4 3.88 -41.19 23.43
N LEU A 5 3.65 -42.18 22.57
CA LEU A 5 3.13 -43.48 22.96
C LEU A 5 4.24 -44.40 23.47
N PHE A 6 3.91 -45.21 24.49
CA PHE A 6 4.80 -46.25 25.01
C PHE A 6 4.56 -47.57 24.27
N TRP A 7 5.38 -47.83 23.26
CA TRP A 7 5.39 -49.09 22.51
C TRP A 7 6.16 -50.16 23.28
N HIS A 8 5.53 -51.31 23.54
CA HIS A 8 6.18 -52.42 24.23
C HIS A 8 5.79 -53.78 23.64
N GLN A 9 6.61 -54.79 23.92
CA GLN A 9 6.35 -56.15 23.47
C GLN A 9 5.03 -56.68 24.05
N GLY A 10 4.24 -57.35 23.21
CA GLY A 10 2.94 -57.90 23.58
C GLY A 10 1.78 -56.89 23.59
N LEU A 11 2.03 -55.64 23.19
CA LEU A 11 0.95 -54.65 22.99
C LEU A 11 0.06 -55.06 21.80
N PHE A 12 -1.25 -55.09 22.02
CA PHE A 12 -2.24 -55.28 20.95
C PHE A 12 -2.52 -53.95 20.25
N LEU A 13 -2.35 -53.92 18.92
CA LEU A 13 -2.64 -52.74 18.11
C LEU A 13 -4.13 -52.41 18.10
N GLN A 14 -4.44 -51.14 18.25
CA GLN A 14 -5.79 -50.58 18.27
C GLN A 14 -5.78 -49.24 17.52
N PRO A 15 -6.90 -48.79 16.93
CA PRO A 15 -6.97 -47.53 16.19
C PRO A 15 -6.46 -46.31 16.97
N GLN A 16 -6.68 -46.30 18.30
CA GLN A 16 -6.26 -45.22 19.19
C GLN A 16 -4.76 -45.00 19.17
N HIS A 17 -3.96 -46.07 19.02
CA HIS A 17 -2.51 -45.94 18.93
C HIS A 17 -2.11 -45.12 17.68
N PHE A 18 -2.69 -45.41 16.53
CA PHE A 18 -2.38 -44.67 15.31
C PHE A 18 -2.96 -43.25 15.34
N GLN A 19 -4.18 -43.08 15.84
CA GLN A 19 -4.83 -41.76 15.96
C GLN A 19 -4.05 -40.82 16.88
N LEU A 20 -3.56 -41.31 18.02
CA LEU A 20 -2.74 -40.51 18.94
C LEU A 20 -1.33 -40.28 18.39
N GLN A 21 -0.75 -41.27 17.71
CA GLN A 21 0.53 -41.11 17.02
C GLN A 21 0.46 -40.01 15.96
N ASP A 22 -0.58 -39.99 15.11
CA ASP A 22 -0.77 -38.97 14.09
C ASP A 22 -0.90 -37.56 14.69
N ARG A 23 -1.68 -37.43 15.77
CA ARG A 23 -1.83 -36.15 16.49
C ARG A 23 -0.52 -35.71 17.14
N PHE A 24 0.26 -36.64 17.72
CA PHE A 24 1.58 -36.35 18.25
C PHE A 24 2.51 -35.82 17.15
N LEU A 25 2.53 -36.47 15.98
CA LEU A 25 3.32 -36.02 14.83
C LEU A 25 2.89 -34.62 14.34
N GLN A 26 1.58 -34.33 14.31
CA GLN A 26 1.08 -32.98 14.01
C GLN A 26 1.57 -31.94 15.05
N ASP A 27 1.54 -32.29 16.34
CA ASP A 27 2.00 -31.42 17.41
C ASP A 27 3.52 -31.17 17.38
N LEU A 28 4.33 -32.04 16.76
CA LEU A 28 5.76 -31.79 16.57
C LEU A 28 6.04 -30.59 15.66
N PHE A 29 5.11 -30.22 14.78
CA PHE A 29 5.24 -29.01 13.95
C PHE A 29 4.92 -27.72 14.72
N LYS A 30 4.40 -27.82 15.94
CA LYS A 30 4.03 -26.66 16.78
C LYS A 30 5.11 -25.62 16.98
N PRO A 31 6.36 -25.98 17.27
CA PRO A 31 7.43 -24.99 17.35
C PRO A 31 7.68 -24.28 16.02
N VAL A 32 7.54 -24.98 14.89
CA VAL A 32 7.78 -24.40 13.55
C VAL A 32 6.78 -23.27 13.28
N TYR A 33 5.48 -23.55 13.30
CA TYR A 33 4.50 -22.51 12.98
C TYR A 33 4.32 -21.47 14.09
N LYS A 34 4.69 -21.77 15.34
CA LYS A 34 4.58 -20.80 16.44
C LYS A 34 5.74 -19.81 16.49
N PHE A 35 6.95 -20.25 16.13
CA PHE A 35 8.17 -19.45 16.33
C PHE A 35 8.87 -19.04 15.03
N LEU A 36 8.62 -19.72 13.91
CA LEU A 36 9.29 -19.39 12.64
C LEU A 36 8.59 -18.25 11.90
N HIS A 37 7.25 -18.26 11.85
CA HIS A 37 6.50 -17.30 11.07
C HIS A 37 5.22 -16.85 11.79
N PRO A 38 5.01 -15.55 12.06
CA PRO A 38 3.77 -15.06 12.65
C PRO A 38 2.60 -15.26 11.68
N CYS A 39 1.42 -15.58 12.20
CA CYS A 39 0.19 -15.72 11.41
C CYS A 39 0.26 -16.73 10.25
N LEU A 40 0.96 -17.86 10.42
CA LEU A 40 1.07 -18.91 9.39
C LEU A 40 -0.23 -19.72 9.24
N TRP A 41 -1.27 -19.10 8.70
CA TRP A 41 -2.57 -19.70 8.38
C TRP A 41 -3.26 -18.86 7.29
N GLY A 42 -4.34 -19.37 6.70
CA GLY A 42 -5.09 -18.66 5.67
C GLY A 42 -5.21 -19.45 4.37
N VAL A 43 -5.43 -18.71 3.29
CA VAL A 43 -5.64 -19.22 1.93
C VAL A 43 -4.28 -19.39 1.23
N GLY A 44 -4.06 -20.56 0.65
CA GLY A 44 -2.93 -20.83 -0.25
C GLY A 44 -3.29 -20.54 -1.71
N ASP A 45 -4.40 -21.09 -2.16
CA ASP A 45 -5.00 -20.87 -3.49
C ASP A 45 -6.52 -20.87 -3.36
N LEU A 46 -7.21 -20.08 -4.19
CA LEU A 46 -8.67 -19.94 -4.14
C LEU A 46 -9.23 -19.52 -5.49
N GLU A 47 -10.16 -20.32 -5.99
CA GLU A 47 -10.92 -20.01 -7.21
C GLU A 47 -12.40 -20.20 -6.93
N ILE A 48 -13.18 -19.11 -6.98
CA ILE A 48 -14.63 -19.11 -6.77
C ILE A 48 -15.33 -19.08 -8.13
N ALA A 49 -16.39 -19.88 -8.29
CA ALA A 49 -17.18 -19.90 -9.51
C ALA A 49 -18.02 -18.60 -9.63
N GLN A 50 -17.48 -17.60 -10.31
CA GLN A 50 -18.14 -16.30 -10.46
C GLN A 50 -19.50 -16.39 -11.18
N GLU A 51 -19.66 -17.34 -12.11
CA GLU A 51 -20.92 -17.57 -12.84
C GLU A 51 -22.05 -18.02 -11.90
N ALA A 52 -21.72 -18.77 -10.84
CA ALA A 52 -22.70 -19.26 -9.86
C ALA A 52 -23.23 -18.16 -8.94
N LEU A 53 -22.49 -17.06 -8.77
CA LEU A 53 -22.89 -15.95 -7.89
C LEU A 53 -24.17 -15.28 -8.37
N ASN A 54 -24.40 -15.17 -9.67
CA ASN A 54 -25.63 -14.60 -10.22
C ASN A 54 -26.86 -15.51 -9.97
N GLY A 55 -26.64 -16.80 -9.69
CA GLY A 55 -27.67 -17.74 -9.28
C GLY A 55 -27.81 -17.88 -7.76
N GLY A 56 -27.34 -16.90 -6.98
CA GLY A 56 -27.50 -16.89 -5.53
C GLY A 56 -26.67 -17.93 -4.78
N THR A 57 -25.72 -18.57 -5.46
CA THR A 57 -24.93 -19.69 -4.93
C THR A 57 -23.45 -19.35 -4.91
N ILE A 58 -22.78 -19.69 -3.81
CA ILE A 58 -21.32 -19.66 -3.73
C ILE A 58 -20.76 -21.08 -3.79
N SER A 59 -19.80 -21.30 -4.69
CA SER A 59 -19.10 -22.57 -4.84
C SER A 59 -17.63 -22.33 -5.17
N LEU A 60 -16.79 -23.27 -4.74
CA LEU A 60 -15.34 -23.23 -4.92
C LEU A 60 -14.95 -24.19 -6.04
N ILE A 61 -14.21 -23.69 -7.03
CA ILE A 61 -13.59 -24.49 -8.10
C ILE A 61 -12.27 -25.08 -7.59
N LYS A 62 -11.48 -24.23 -6.90
CA LYS A 62 -10.24 -24.61 -6.21
C LYS A 62 -10.19 -23.95 -4.85
N GLY A 63 -9.47 -24.58 -3.93
CA GLY A 63 -9.29 -24.06 -2.60
C GLY A 63 -8.23 -24.86 -1.85
N GLU A 64 -7.22 -24.15 -1.37
CA GLU A 64 -6.21 -24.66 -0.44
C GLU A 64 -6.20 -23.77 0.80
N PHE A 65 -6.39 -24.39 1.96
CA PHE A 65 -6.58 -23.69 3.22
C PHE A 65 -5.69 -24.30 4.30
N LEU A 66 -4.87 -23.46 4.93
CA LEU A 66 -4.16 -23.82 6.15
C LEU A 66 -4.88 -23.20 7.33
N PHE A 67 -5.52 -24.02 8.15
CA PHE A 67 -6.19 -23.54 9.36
C PHE A 67 -5.19 -23.24 10.49
N PRO A 68 -5.54 -22.38 11.45
CA PRO A 68 -4.71 -22.12 12.64
C PRO A 68 -4.29 -23.34 13.47
N ASP A 69 -4.99 -24.47 13.34
CA ASP A 69 -4.63 -25.76 13.94
C ASP A 69 -3.68 -26.60 13.05
N MET A 70 -3.10 -25.99 12.01
CA MET A 70 -2.25 -26.57 10.97
C MET A 70 -2.89 -27.64 10.11
N SER A 71 -4.21 -27.75 10.12
CA SER A 71 -4.85 -28.61 9.14
C SER A 71 -4.83 -27.97 7.78
N TYR A 72 -4.14 -28.65 6.87
CA TYR A 72 -4.07 -28.29 5.46
C TYR A 72 -5.16 -29.05 4.70
N ALA A 73 -6.14 -28.30 4.18
CA ALA A 73 -7.29 -28.82 3.47
C ALA A 73 -7.29 -28.29 2.03
N GLY A 74 -7.19 -29.19 1.06
CA GLY A 74 -7.17 -28.89 -0.37
C GLY A 74 -8.28 -29.62 -1.13
N LEU A 75 -9.10 -28.87 -1.89
CA LEU A 75 -10.23 -29.42 -2.65
C LEU A 75 -9.82 -30.35 -3.80
N SER A 76 -8.58 -30.24 -4.28
CA SER A 76 -8.01 -31.12 -5.29
C SER A 76 -7.52 -32.47 -4.74
N GLY A 77 -7.53 -32.65 -3.42
CA GLY A 77 -6.94 -33.82 -2.77
C GLY A 77 -7.75 -34.32 -1.59
N ASN A 78 -7.51 -33.75 -0.41
CA ASN A 78 -7.94 -34.33 0.86
C ASN A 78 -9.17 -33.66 1.49
N ALA A 79 -9.85 -32.76 0.79
CA ALA A 79 -10.99 -32.01 1.32
C ALA A 79 -12.16 -31.99 0.34
N LEU A 80 -13.36 -31.85 0.88
CA LEU A 80 -14.60 -31.70 0.14
C LEU A 80 -15.36 -30.46 0.66
N CYS A 81 -16.08 -29.79 -0.24
CA CYS A 81 -16.89 -28.62 0.08
C CYS A 81 -18.12 -28.59 -0.82
N GLU A 82 -19.31 -28.40 -0.25
CA GLU A 82 -20.53 -28.20 -1.01
C GLU A 82 -20.79 -26.72 -1.30
N ALA A 83 -21.42 -26.47 -2.44
CA ALA A 83 -21.95 -25.16 -2.78
C ALA A 83 -23.02 -24.73 -1.78
N ARG A 84 -23.16 -23.42 -1.57
CA ARG A 84 -24.11 -22.88 -0.59
C ARG A 84 -24.89 -21.70 -1.13
N LEU A 85 -26.20 -21.70 -0.91
CA LEU A 85 -27.07 -20.56 -1.18
C LEU A 85 -26.81 -19.43 -0.18
N PHE A 86 -26.77 -18.19 -0.65
CA PHE A 86 -26.50 -17.02 0.19
C PHE A 86 -27.62 -15.97 0.19
N GLU A 87 -28.68 -16.16 -0.61
CA GLU A 87 -29.76 -15.17 -0.75
C GLU A 87 -30.44 -14.87 0.60
N ASP A 88 -30.77 -15.91 1.36
CA ASP A 88 -31.39 -15.77 2.69
C ASP A 88 -30.43 -15.21 3.76
N ALA A 89 -29.13 -15.32 3.54
CA ALA A 89 -28.10 -14.82 4.45
C ALA A 89 -27.79 -13.33 4.23
N TRP A 90 -28.20 -12.78 3.09
CA TRP A 90 -28.01 -11.38 2.77
C TRP A 90 -29.04 -10.53 3.52
N GLY A 91 -28.61 -9.89 4.60
CA GLY A 91 -29.47 -9.08 5.48
C GLY A 91 -30.00 -7.80 4.81
N GLU A 92 -29.60 -6.63 5.33
CA GLU A 92 -30.04 -5.35 4.76
C GLU A 92 -29.57 -5.17 3.30
N ALA A 93 -30.47 -4.68 2.45
CA ALA A 93 -30.18 -4.40 1.05
C ALA A 93 -29.01 -3.39 0.92
N GLY A 94 -27.96 -3.78 0.21
CA GLY A 94 -26.81 -2.94 -0.10
C GLY A 94 -25.58 -3.12 0.78
N ARG A 95 -25.65 -3.88 1.89
CA ARG A 95 -24.44 -4.22 2.66
C ARG A 95 -23.64 -5.34 1.97
N PRO A 96 -22.30 -5.29 1.99
CA PRO A 96 -21.47 -6.43 1.59
C PRO A 96 -21.71 -7.64 2.50
N LEU A 97 -21.60 -8.86 1.95
CA LEU A 97 -21.74 -10.11 2.69
C LEU A 97 -20.38 -10.82 2.78
N MET A 98 -19.87 -11.02 4.00
CA MET A 98 -18.65 -11.80 4.21
C MET A 98 -18.91 -13.30 4.15
N VAL A 99 -18.02 -14.03 3.47
CA VAL A 99 -18.05 -15.48 3.30
C VAL A 99 -16.81 -16.10 3.94
N TYR A 100 -17.02 -17.18 4.66
CA TYR A 100 -15.99 -17.91 5.39
C TYR A 100 -15.93 -19.37 4.95
N ALA A 101 -14.72 -19.91 4.80
CA ALA A 101 -14.50 -21.35 4.80
C ALA A 101 -14.30 -21.81 6.24
N GLY A 102 -15.09 -22.78 6.68
CA GLY A 102 -15.04 -23.32 8.03
C GLY A 102 -14.64 -24.79 8.05
N LEU A 103 -13.73 -25.12 8.97
CA LEU A 103 -13.38 -26.49 9.31
C LEU A 103 -13.75 -26.76 10.77
N LYS A 104 -14.44 -27.87 11.01
CA LYS A 104 -14.87 -28.22 12.37
C LYS A 104 -13.67 -28.54 13.25
N LYS A 105 -13.59 -27.96 14.44
CA LYS A 105 -12.52 -28.25 15.42
C LYS A 105 -12.49 -29.74 15.75
N PHE A 106 -11.29 -30.27 15.92
CA PHE A 106 -11.12 -31.65 16.36
C PHE A 106 -11.67 -31.80 17.79
N LYS A 107 -12.52 -32.80 18.02
CA LYS A 107 -13.07 -33.11 19.33
C LYS A 107 -12.23 -34.19 20.00
N ASN A 108 -11.70 -33.92 21.20
CA ASN A 108 -10.99 -34.95 21.97
C ASN A 108 -11.93 -36.03 22.50
N GLU A 109 -13.22 -35.71 22.63
CA GLU A 109 -14.27 -36.61 23.07
C GLU A 109 -15.37 -36.70 22.02
N GLY A 110 -15.84 -37.92 21.75
CA GLY A 110 -16.87 -38.19 20.75
C GLY A 110 -16.32 -38.49 19.36
N LYS A 111 -17.21 -38.47 18.35
CA LYS A 111 -16.90 -38.87 16.99
C LYS A 111 -16.35 -37.70 16.17
N ASN A 112 -15.24 -37.93 15.46
CA ASN A 112 -14.66 -36.97 14.51
C ASN A 112 -14.90 -37.33 13.03
N VAL A 113 -15.49 -38.50 12.76
CA VAL A 113 -15.70 -39.04 11.41
C VAL A 113 -17.15 -39.46 11.24
N THR A 114 -17.75 -39.07 10.11
CA THR A 114 -19.03 -39.61 9.63
C THR A 114 -18.76 -40.55 8.46
N VAL A 115 -19.44 -41.69 8.44
CA VAL A 115 -19.38 -42.66 7.33
C VAL A 115 -20.64 -42.51 6.50
N LEU A 116 -20.49 -42.28 5.20
CA LEU A 116 -21.60 -42.19 4.25
C LEU A 116 -21.53 -43.37 3.27
N GLU A 117 -22.67 -43.74 2.69
CA GLU A 117 -22.72 -44.67 1.55
C GLU A 117 -22.06 -44.05 0.31
N LYS A 118 -22.32 -42.76 0.06
CA LYS A 118 -21.75 -41.95 -1.02
C LYS A 118 -21.42 -40.54 -0.54
N LEU A 119 -20.48 -39.88 -1.21
CA LEU A 119 -20.00 -38.54 -0.87
C LEU A 119 -20.81 -37.43 -1.56
N ASP A 120 -22.14 -37.55 -1.58
CA ASP A 120 -23.06 -36.69 -2.32
C ASP A 120 -23.92 -35.77 -1.43
N ASN A 121 -23.97 -36.00 -0.11
CA ASN A 121 -24.64 -35.12 0.86
C ASN A 121 -23.74 -34.84 2.07
N LEU A 122 -22.98 -33.76 1.99
CA LEU A 122 -22.09 -33.25 3.04
C LEU A 122 -22.80 -32.23 3.96
N THR A 123 -23.95 -31.71 3.55
CA THR A 123 -24.71 -30.71 4.30
C THR A 123 -25.06 -31.20 5.71
N GLU A 124 -25.47 -32.46 5.85
CA GLU A 124 -25.81 -33.07 7.15
C GLU A 124 -24.58 -33.48 7.99
N VAL A 125 -23.38 -33.50 7.40
CA VAL A 125 -22.17 -33.94 8.10
C VAL A 125 -21.76 -32.91 9.15
N THR A 126 -21.81 -33.31 10.42
CA THR A 126 -21.44 -32.46 11.56
C THR A 126 -20.11 -32.87 12.20
N THR A 127 -19.30 -33.69 11.54
CA THR A 127 -17.97 -34.12 11.98
C THR A 127 -16.87 -33.39 11.20
N ARG A 128 -15.63 -33.49 11.67
CA ARG A 128 -14.47 -32.88 10.99
C ARG A 128 -14.13 -33.60 9.68
N PHE A 129 -14.28 -34.92 9.69
CA PHE A 129 -13.96 -35.79 8.57
C PHE A 129 -15.19 -36.55 8.08
N VAL A 130 -15.13 -36.96 6.82
CA VAL A 130 -16.04 -37.91 6.19
C VAL A 130 -15.27 -39.03 5.50
N THR A 131 -15.88 -40.21 5.38
CA THR A 131 -15.36 -41.35 4.62
C THR A 131 -16.52 -42.18 4.07
N THR A 132 -16.23 -43.06 3.13
CA THR A 132 -17.21 -43.99 2.54
C THR A 132 -17.28 -45.32 3.28
N ALA A 133 -18.43 -45.99 3.17
CA ALA A 133 -18.58 -47.36 3.64
C ALA A 133 -17.64 -48.32 2.88
N ASP A 134 -17.48 -48.10 1.57
CA ASP A 134 -16.59 -48.88 0.72
C ASP A 134 -15.14 -48.36 0.80
N PRO A 135 -14.15 -49.24 1.00
CA PRO A 135 -12.73 -48.88 0.98
C PRO A 135 -12.18 -48.64 -0.43
N ASP A 136 -11.08 -47.88 -0.51
CA ASP A 136 -10.28 -47.71 -1.72
C ASP A 136 -9.32 -48.90 -1.90
N GLU A 137 -9.15 -49.37 -3.13
CA GLU A 137 -8.06 -50.29 -3.47
C GLU A 137 -6.74 -49.52 -3.66
N VAL A 138 -5.74 -49.86 -2.85
CA VAL A 138 -4.42 -49.21 -2.82
C VAL A 138 -3.34 -50.23 -3.11
N ARG A 139 -2.58 -50.00 -4.18
CA ARG A 139 -1.43 -50.82 -4.54
C ARG A 139 -0.29 -50.67 -3.54
N ASP A 140 0.50 -51.72 -3.38
CA ASP A 140 1.78 -51.63 -2.71
C ASP A 140 2.72 -50.69 -3.50
N LEU A 141 3.37 -49.76 -2.78
CA LEU A 141 4.23 -48.73 -3.35
C LEU A 141 5.73 -49.12 -3.33
N HIS A 142 6.09 -50.16 -2.61
CA HIS A 142 7.49 -50.58 -2.42
C HIS A 142 7.80 -51.91 -3.09
N GLN A 143 6.79 -52.78 -3.21
CA GLN A 143 6.89 -54.07 -3.86
C GLN A 143 5.68 -54.27 -4.78
N ASP A 144 5.73 -55.26 -5.68
CA ASP A 144 4.58 -55.71 -6.45
C ASP A 144 3.68 -56.64 -5.61
N GLY A 145 3.35 -56.20 -4.38
CA GLY A 145 2.47 -56.90 -3.46
C GLY A 145 0.99 -56.80 -3.87
N PRO A 146 0.10 -57.59 -3.25
CA PRO A 146 -1.33 -57.50 -3.53
C PRO A 146 -1.91 -56.16 -3.06
N ASP A 147 -2.93 -55.69 -3.77
CA ASP A 147 -3.67 -54.48 -3.42
C ASP A 147 -4.34 -54.62 -2.05
N ALA A 148 -4.37 -53.53 -1.29
CA ALA A 148 -4.95 -53.45 0.04
C ALA A 148 -6.17 -52.53 0.04
N GLN A 149 -7.18 -52.89 0.84
CA GLN A 149 -8.38 -52.09 1.05
C GLN A 149 -8.12 -51.04 2.14
N VAL A 150 -8.18 -49.75 1.80
CA VAL A 150 -7.87 -48.65 2.71
C VAL A 150 -9.01 -47.64 2.72
N LYS A 151 -9.47 -47.24 3.92
CA LYS A 151 -10.44 -46.14 4.07
C LYS A 151 -9.73 -44.83 4.32
N ARG A 152 -9.85 -43.90 3.39
CA ARG A 152 -9.29 -42.54 3.52
C ARG A 152 -10.31 -41.59 4.10
N LEU A 153 -9.82 -40.58 4.80
CA LEU A 153 -10.63 -39.50 5.37
C LEU A 153 -10.51 -38.26 4.49
N PHE A 154 -11.64 -37.59 4.24
CA PHE A 154 -11.68 -36.26 3.67
C PHE A 154 -12.03 -35.24 4.75
N TYR A 155 -11.35 -34.09 4.75
CA TYR A 155 -11.81 -32.92 5.50
C TYR A 155 -13.14 -32.43 4.93
N VAL A 156 -14.07 -32.07 5.81
CA VAL A 156 -15.35 -31.47 5.41
C VAL A 156 -15.26 -29.96 5.64
N LEU A 157 -15.10 -29.22 4.55
CA LEU A 157 -15.18 -27.76 4.55
C LEU A 157 -16.63 -27.34 4.35
N LYS A 158 -17.05 -26.33 5.10
CA LYS A 158 -18.37 -25.71 4.96
C LYS A 158 -18.23 -24.22 4.74
N LEU A 159 -19.07 -23.68 3.86
CA LEU A 159 -19.16 -22.24 3.63
C LEU A 159 -20.10 -21.63 4.67
N PHE A 160 -19.70 -20.52 5.27
CA PHE A 160 -20.45 -19.78 6.28
C PHE A 160 -20.56 -18.31 5.94
N PHE A 161 -21.59 -17.65 6.47
CA PHE A 161 -21.82 -16.22 6.29
C PHE A 161 -21.62 -15.47 7.61
N GLU A 162 -21.35 -14.17 7.51
CA GLU A 162 -21.11 -13.30 8.67
C GLU A 162 -22.20 -13.39 9.74
N THR A 163 -23.46 -13.49 9.30
CA THR A 163 -24.66 -13.58 10.15
C THR A 163 -24.67 -14.81 11.06
N GLU A 164 -23.85 -15.82 10.76
CA GLU A 164 -23.82 -17.09 11.48
C GLU A 164 -22.62 -17.19 12.43
N LYS A 165 -21.64 -16.28 12.32
CA LYS A 165 -20.33 -16.38 12.97
C LYS A 165 -20.42 -16.64 14.48
N GLU A 166 -21.36 -16.00 15.17
CA GLU A 166 -21.54 -16.14 16.63
C GLU A 166 -22.03 -17.53 17.07
N GLN A 167 -22.70 -18.26 16.19
CA GLN A 167 -23.27 -19.59 16.48
C GLN A 167 -22.30 -20.73 16.14
N LEU A 168 -21.15 -20.43 15.53
CA LEU A 168 -20.21 -21.39 14.96
C LEU A 168 -19.02 -21.71 15.87
N GLY A 169 -19.17 -21.65 17.20
CA GLY A 169 -18.08 -21.82 18.17
C GLY A 169 -17.25 -23.11 18.02
N ASP A 170 -17.83 -24.16 17.43
CA ASP A 170 -17.19 -25.45 17.12
C ASP A 170 -16.38 -25.46 15.81
N TYR A 171 -16.38 -24.38 15.04
CA TYR A 171 -15.65 -24.24 13.78
C TYR A 171 -14.48 -23.27 13.92
N THR A 172 -13.44 -23.53 13.12
CA THR A 172 -12.39 -22.57 12.83
C THR A 172 -12.68 -21.99 11.46
N LEU A 173 -12.71 -20.66 11.34
CA LEU A 173 -13.16 -19.95 10.14
C LEU A 173 -12.01 -19.18 9.51
N ILE A 174 -11.94 -19.20 8.18
CA ILE A 174 -11.07 -18.35 7.37
C ILE A 174 -11.98 -17.49 6.48
N PRO A 175 -11.92 -16.16 6.55
CA PRO A 175 -12.63 -15.31 5.59
C PRO A 175 -12.02 -15.51 4.20
N ILE A 176 -12.84 -15.85 3.22
CA ILE A 176 -12.39 -16.21 1.87
C ILE A 176 -12.86 -15.23 0.79
N ALA A 177 -13.99 -14.55 1.02
CA ALA A 177 -14.54 -13.61 0.06
C ALA A 177 -15.46 -12.59 0.74
N ARG A 178 -15.63 -11.46 0.06
CA ARG A 178 -16.64 -10.47 0.37
C ARG A 178 -17.49 -10.27 -0.88
N LEU A 179 -18.78 -10.55 -0.79
CA LEU A 179 -19.72 -10.36 -1.88
C LEU A 179 -20.30 -8.94 -1.82
N GLN A 180 -20.52 -8.31 -2.97
CA GLN A 180 -21.19 -7.02 -3.09
C GLN A 180 -22.18 -7.03 -4.25
N ARG A 181 -23.23 -6.21 -4.15
CA ARG A 181 -24.20 -6.02 -5.23
C ARG A 181 -23.81 -4.83 -6.09
N GLU A 182 -23.70 -5.06 -7.39
CA GLU A 182 -23.51 -4.02 -8.41
C GLU A 182 -24.71 -4.04 -9.35
N GLY A 183 -25.72 -3.21 -9.05
CA GLY A 183 -27.02 -3.28 -9.70
C GLY A 183 -27.73 -4.60 -9.38
N GLU A 184 -28.03 -5.40 -10.40
CA GLU A 184 -28.64 -6.72 -10.27
C GLU A 184 -27.62 -7.86 -10.16
N LYS A 185 -26.32 -7.59 -10.35
CA LYS A 185 -25.27 -8.62 -10.32
C LYS A 185 -24.64 -8.71 -8.93
N VAL A 186 -24.23 -9.93 -8.58
CA VAL A 186 -23.41 -10.19 -7.38
C VAL A 186 -21.98 -10.44 -7.83
N VAL A 187 -21.05 -9.65 -7.29
CA VAL A 187 -19.63 -9.73 -7.63
C VAL A 187 -18.77 -9.87 -6.37
N LEU A 188 -17.54 -10.34 -6.55
CA LEU A 188 -16.52 -10.33 -5.51
C LEU A 188 -16.02 -8.90 -5.33
N SER A 189 -15.92 -8.44 -4.09
CA SER A 189 -15.40 -7.11 -3.77
C SER A 189 -13.90 -7.05 -4.04
N GLU A 190 -13.47 -6.07 -4.83
CA GLU A 190 -12.04 -5.76 -5.01
C GLU A 190 -11.41 -5.12 -3.77
N GLN A 191 -12.22 -4.71 -2.78
CA GLN A 191 -11.79 -4.11 -1.52
C GLN A 191 -11.71 -5.15 -0.40
N PHE A 192 -11.27 -6.35 -0.73
CA PHE A 192 -11.11 -7.44 0.21
C PHE A 192 -9.91 -8.30 -0.17
N ILE A 193 -9.14 -8.67 0.85
CA ILE A 193 -8.01 -9.59 0.75
C ILE A 193 -8.23 -10.63 1.85
N PRO A 194 -8.29 -11.93 1.54
CA PRO A 194 -8.32 -12.95 2.58
C PRO A 194 -6.97 -13.02 3.32
N PRO A 195 -6.91 -13.60 4.53
CA PRO A 195 -5.68 -14.06 5.12
C PRO A 195 -5.03 -15.03 4.14
N VAL A 196 -3.80 -14.75 3.69
CA VAL A 196 -3.11 -15.55 2.67
C VAL A 196 -1.73 -15.95 3.14
N LEU A 197 -1.33 -17.16 2.77
CA LEU A 197 -0.01 -17.72 3.08
C LEU A 197 1.11 -17.08 2.25
N SER A 198 0.76 -16.58 1.07
CA SER A 198 1.67 -15.89 0.17
C SER A 198 0.96 -14.75 -0.53
N VAL A 199 1.73 -13.78 -1.03
CA VAL A 199 1.21 -12.66 -1.81
C VAL A 199 0.43 -13.12 -3.05
N ALA A 200 0.80 -14.26 -3.63
CA ALA A 200 0.12 -14.84 -4.80
C ALA A 200 -1.23 -15.50 -4.47
N GLY A 201 -1.50 -15.82 -3.21
CA GLY A 201 -2.79 -16.38 -2.77
C GLY A 201 -3.97 -15.40 -2.91
N SER A 202 -3.71 -14.13 -3.23
CA SER A 202 -4.73 -13.15 -3.59
C SER A 202 -4.27 -12.26 -4.74
N GLY A 203 -4.97 -12.31 -5.86
CA GLY A 203 -4.69 -11.43 -7.01
C GLY A 203 -4.82 -9.94 -6.67
N VAL A 204 -5.73 -9.58 -5.76
CA VAL A 204 -5.91 -8.19 -5.28
C VAL A 204 -4.66 -7.72 -4.52
N LEU A 205 -4.15 -8.55 -3.60
CA LEU A 205 -2.94 -8.23 -2.85
C LEU A 205 -1.71 -8.14 -3.77
N PHE A 206 -1.55 -9.12 -4.66
CA PHE A 206 -0.43 -9.14 -5.60
C PHE A 206 -0.40 -7.89 -6.48
N LYS A 207 -1.56 -7.49 -7.00
CA LYS A 207 -1.72 -6.24 -7.77
C LYS A 207 -1.37 -5.02 -6.93
N LEU A 208 -1.88 -4.89 -5.71
CA LEU A 208 -1.54 -3.76 -4.83
C LEU A 208 -0.05 -3.62 -4.56
N VAL A 209 0.65 -4.73 -4.28
CA VAL A 209 2.09 -4.71 -4.03
C VAL A 209 2.86 -4.35 -5.30
N THR A 210 2.42 -4.86 -6.45
CA THR A 210 3.00 -4.55 -7.77
C THR A 210 2.79 -3.08 -8.12
N ASP A 211 1.60 -2.52 -7.89
CA ASP A 211 1.31 -1.10 -8.11
C ASP A 211 2.23 -0.19 -7.26
N ILE A 212 2.43 -0.52 -5.98
CA ILE A 212 3.36 0.21 -5.10
C ILE A 212 4.79 0.15 -5.65
N ARG A 213 5.25 -1.05 -6.01
CA ARG A 213 6.59 -1.28 -6.57
C ARG A 213 6.81 -0.48 -7.85
N ASP A 214 5.83 -0.49 -8.74
CA ASP A 214 5.90 0.20 -10.04
C ASP A 214 5.86 1.73 -9.85
N GLN A 215 5.09 2.23 -8.88
CA GLN A 215 5.11 3.64 -8.51
C GLN A 215 6.49 4.08 -7.98
N LEU A 216 7.12 3.27 -7.13
CA LEU A 216 8.47 3.53 -6.62
C LEU A 216 9.49 3.51 -7.77
N ALA A 217 9.41 2.52 -8.66
CA ALA A 217 10.29 2.42 -9.82
C ALA A 217 10.13 3.63 -10.75
N SER A 218 8.90 4.09 -10.98
CA SER A 218 8.63 5.30 -11.76
C SER A 218 9.30 6.54 -11.15
N ARG A 219 9.18 6.72 -9.82
CA ARG A 219 9.85 7.81 -9.10
C ARG A 219 11.37 7.72 -9.15
N VAL A 220 11.96 6.52 -9.07
CA VAL A 220 13.40 6.32 -9.29
C VAL A 220 13.82 6.85 -10.67
N HIS A 221 13.13 6.45 -11.74
CA HIS A 221 13.48 6.87 -13.09
C HIS A 221 13.43 8.40 -13.26
N GLN A 222 12.45 9.06 -12.65
CA GLN A 222 12.36 10.52 -12.63
C GLN A 222 13.56 11.15 -11.89
N LEU A 223 13.90 10.65 -10.70
CA LEU A 223 15.03 11.15 -9.92
C LEU A 223 16.39 10.88 -10.57
N GLU A 224 16.53 9.79 -11.32
CA GLU A 224 17.74 9.49 -12.10
C GLU A 224 17.96 10.46 -13.27
N GLY A 225 16.90 11.04 -13.84
CA GLY A 225 17.00 12.10 -14.84
C GLY A 225 17.80 13.29 -14.32
N TYR A 226 17.43 13.80 -13.14
CA TYR A 226 18.12 14.92 -12.49
C TYR A 226 19.60 14.63 -12.19
N LYS A 227 19.91 13.38 -11.82
CA LYS A 227 21.30 12.94 -11.60
C LYS A 227 22.17 13.05 -12.86
N LYS A 228 21.61 12.76 -14.05
CA LYS A 228 22.33 12.85 -15.33
C LYS A 228 22.57 14.30 -15.75
N GLU A 229 21.60 15.18 -15.50
CA GLU A 229 21.66 16.59 -15.89
C GLU A 229 22.57 17.43 -14.99
N ARG A 230 22.51 17.23 -13.67
CA ARG A 230 23.25 18.07 -12.69
C ARG A 230 24.70 17.64 -12.45
N GLY A 231 25.02 16.36 -12.67
CA GLY A 231 26.33 15.79 -12.41
C GLY A 231 26.65 15.65 -10.92
N ILE A 232 27.15 14.48 -10.49
CA ILE A 232 27.51 14.23 -9.07
C ILE A 232 28.88 14.86 -8.70
N HIS A 233 29.72 15.15 -9.69
CA HIS A 233 31.10 15.59 -9.50
C HIS A 233 31.35 17.05 -9.94
N THR A 234 30.28 17.82 -10.17
CA THR A 234 30.39 19.25 -10.47
C THR A 234 30.63 20.04 -9.18
N ALA A 235 31.41 21.12 -9.26
CA ALA A 235 31.79 21.94 -8.10
C ALA A 235 30.59 22.68 -7.44
N GLU A 236 29.40 22.59 -8.03
CA GLU A 236 28.16 23.26 -7.62
C GLU A 236 27.18 22.33 -6.88
N PHE A 237 27.60 21.12 -6.47
CA PHE A 237 26.75 20.18 -5.74
C PHE A 237 26.31 20.75 -4.38
N GLY A 238 25.03 21.13 -4.27
CA GLY A 238 24.48 21.84 -3.12
C GLY A 238 23.78 20.93 -2.11
N ALA A 239 23.34 21.52 -0.99
CA ALA A 239 22.57 20.82 0.05
C ALA A 239 21.24 20.21 -0.48
N ARG A 240 20.67 20.78 -1.55
CA ARG A 240 19.44 20.25 -2.18
C ARG A 240 19.70 19.01 -3.02
N ASP A 241 20.84 18.94 -3.71
CA ASP A 241 21.24 17.74 -4.45
C ASP A 241 21.48 16.54 -3.52
N MET A 242 21.87 16.83 -2.27
CA MET A 242 21.94 15.82 -1.21
C MET A 242 20.55 15.24 -0.87
N VAL A 243 19.50 16.06 -0.78
CA VAL A 243 18.14 15.58 -0.51
C VAL A 243 17.65 14.66 -1.63
N PHE A 244 17.89 15.03 -2.90
CA PHE A 244 17.58 14.16 -4.04
C PHE A 244 18.36 12.86 -4.03
N LEU A 245 19.67 12.91 -3.73
CA LEU A 245 20.50 11.72 -3.68
C LEU A 245 20.07 10.78 -2.53
N LEU A 246 19.67 11.35 -1.38
CA LEU A 246 19.12 10.59 -0.25
C LEU A 246 17.79 9.92 -0.62
N ALA A 247 16.87 10.65 -1.24
CA ALA A 247 15.60 10.10 -1.71
C ALA A 247 15.85 8.98 -2.74
N LEU A 248 16.68 9.24 -3.75
CA LEU A 248 17.03 8.26 -4.79
C LEU A 248 17.71 7.02 -4.18
N ARG A 249 18.62 7.19 -3.20
CA ARG A 249 19.26 6.08 -2.48
C ARG A 249 18.23 5.25 -1.71
N SER A 250 17.30 5.88 -1.01
CA SER A 250 16.22 5.19 -0.30
C SER A 250 15.36 4.38 -1.27
N LEU A 251 14.89 4.98 -2.37
CA LEU A 251 14.08 4.26 -3.35
C LEU A 251 14.85 3.10 -4.03
N ASN A 252 16.10 3.32 -4.41
CA ASN A 252 16.97 2.29 -5.02
C ASN A 252 17.30 1.12 -4.08
N ARG A 253 17.08 1.26 -2.76
CA ARG A 253 17.17 0.15 -1.81
C ARG A 253 15.92 -0.72 -1.84
N TYR A 254 14.74 -0.12 -1.90
CA TYR A 254 13.47 -0.84 -1.75
C TYR A 254 12.93 -1.42 -3.06
N VAL A 255 13.14 -0.75 -4.20
CA VAL A 255 12.66 -1.26 -5.50
C VAL A 255 13.18 -2.67 -5.81
N PRO A 256 14.49 -2.97 -5.71
CA PRO A 256 15.00 -4.33 -5.98
C PRO A 256 14.49 -5.37 -4.96
N LEU A 257 14.33 -4.98 -3.69
CA LEU A 257 13.81 -5.87 -2.65
C LEU A 257 12.34 -6.22 -2.92
N LEU A 258 11.51 -5.24 -3.28
CA LEU A 258 10.12 -5.49 -3.65
C LEU A 258 10.02 -6.32 -4.95
N ASN A 259 10.89 -6.07 -5.94
CA ASN A 259 10.99 -6.92 -7.13
C ASN A 259 11.23 -8.38 -6.73
N HIS A 260 12.25 -8.65 -5.92
CA HIS A 260 12.58 -10.00 -5.45
C HIS A 260 11.41 -10.68 -4.72
N LEU A 261 10.72 -9.96 -3.82
CA LEU A 261 9.57 -10.49 -3.09
C LEU A 261 8.37 -10.79 -4.00
N THR A 262 8.18 -10.01 -5.07
CA THR A 262 7.11 -10.25 -6.06
C THR A 262 7.45 -11.35 -7.08
N GLU A 263 8.73 -11.53 -7.44
CA GLU A 263 9.17 -12.59 -8.36
C GLU A 263 9.07 -13.99 -7.74
N ALA A 264 9.43 -14.12 -6.46
CA ALA A 264 9.39 -15.41 -5.77
C ALA A 264 7.95 -15.93 -5.56
N THR A 265 6.93 -15.05 -5.62
CA THR A 265 5.47 -15.29 -5.41
C THR A 265 5.05 -15.93 -4.08
N GLY A 266 5.94 -16.64 -3.40
CA GLY A 266 5.74 -17.32 -2.11
C GLY A 266 6.00 -16.45 -0.89
N ALA A 267 6.29 -15.15 -1.05
CA ALA A 267 6.54 -14.25 0.08
C ALA A 267 5.27 -14.04 0.90
N HIS A 268 5.36 -14.21 2.22
CA HIS A 268 4.22 -14.00 3.11
C HIS A 268 3.92 -12.49 3.25
N PRO A 269 2.64 -12.06 3.35
CA PRO A 269 2.30 -10.63 3.41
C PRO A 269 2.89 -9.91 4.63
N TRP A 270 3.13 -10.63 5.74
CA TRP A 270 3.84 -10.11 6.92
C TRP A 270 5.19 -9.47 6.56
N ASP A 271 6.02 -10.17 5.78
CA ASP A 271 7.37 -9.71 5.43
C ASP A 271 7.30 -8.50 4.50
N ILE A 272 6.40 -8.54 3.51
CA ILE A 272 6.19 -7.40 2.60
C ILE A 272 5.71 -6.19 3.39
N TYR A 273 4.75 -6.36 4.30
CA TYR A 273 4.23 -5.26 5.11
C TYR A 273 5.31 -4.66 6.01
N ALA A 274 6.22 -5.47 6.56
CA ALA A 274 7.37 -4.97 7.30
C ALA A 274 8.27 -4.07 6.44
N VAL A 275 8.53 -4.45 5.18
CA VAL A 275 9.28 -3.64 4.22
C VAL A 275 8.54 -2.33 3.91
N LEU A 276 7.22 -2.38 3.69
CA LEU A 276 6.42 -1.18 3.44
C LEU A 276 6.43 -0.23 4.62
N ARG A 277 6.35 -0.73 5.86
CA ARG A 277 6.49 0.08 7.08
C ARG A 277 7.86 0.74 7.16
N GLN A 278 8.93 -0.01 6.86
CA GLN A 278 10.30 0.52 6.85
C GLN A 278 10.47 1.61 5.78
N LEU A 279 9.92 1.40 4.58
CA LEU A 279 9.91 2.38 3.50
C LEU A 279 9.16 3.65 3.90
N THR A 280 7.94 3.56 4.44
CA THR A 280 7.21 4.73 4.95
C THR A 280 7.99 5.44 6.05
N GLY A 281 8.73 4.64 6.83
CA GLY A 281 9.76 5.06 7.77
C GLY A 281 10.70 6.10 7.17
N GLU A 282 11.44 5.66 6.16
CA GLU A 282 12.44 6.48 5.48
C GLU A 282 11.82 7.64 4.68
N LEU A 283 10.67 7.44 4.03
CA LEU A 283 10.03 8.48 3.23
C LEU A 283 9.48 9.63 4.08
N SER A 284 9.10 9.36 5.34
CA SER A 284 8.64 10.41 6.26
C SER A 284 9.69 11.49 6.52
N CYS A 285 10.99 11.17 6.39
CA CYS A 285 12.08 12.15 6.55
C CYS A 285 12.02 13.30 5.53
N PHE A 286 11.26 13.13 4.44
CA PHE A 286 11.07 14.15 3.41
C PHE A 286 9.71 14.87 3.53
N SER A 287 8.87 14.49 4.50
CA SER A 287 7.56 15.09 4.74
C SER A 287 7.63 16.11 5.88
N THR A 288 6.82 17.17 5.77
CA THR A 288 6.55 18.11 6.87
C THR A 288 5.24 17.80 7.60
N GLN A 289 4.42 16.90 7.05
CA GLN A 289 3.08 16.58 7.55
C GLN A 289 3.04 15.24 8.29
N VAL A 290 3.99 14.34 8.00
CA VAL A 290 4.01 12.98 8.55
C VAL A 290 5.28 12.79 9.38
N ASN A 291 5.12 12.74 10.71
CA ASN A 291 6.21 12.48 11.65
C ASN A 291 5.95 11.18 12.43
N LEU A 292 6.89 10.24 12.35
CA LEU A 292 6.75 8.94 13.03
C LEU A 292 6.94 9.03 14.56
N SER A 293 7.53 10.12 15.06
CA SER A 293 7.72 10.37 16.49
C SER A 293 6.42 10.72 17.21
N ASP A 294 5.40 11.19 16.49
CA ASP A 294 4.18 11.77 17.05
C ASP A 294 3.03 10.74 17.10
N ALA A 295 3.40 9.47 17.38
CA ALA A 295 2.54 8.29 17.35
C ALA A 295 1.33 8.32 18.30
N ASP A 296 1.29 9.28 19.25
CA ASP A 296 0.18 9.47 20.19
C ASP A 296 -1.00 10.27 19.62
N THR A 297 -0.90 10.81 18.41
CA THR A 297 -2.03 11.48 17.75
C THR A 297 -2.82 10.47 16.91
N LYS A 298 -4.15 10.42 17.09
CA LYS A 298 -5.09 9.62 16.26
C LYS A 298 -5.01 9.94 14.76
N ASP A 299 -4.34 11.03 14.41
CA ASP A 299 -4.15 11.56 13.06
C ASP A 299 -2.67 11.54 12.62
N SER A 300 -1.81 10.76 13.29
CA SER A 300 -0.36 10.68 13.08
C SER A 300 0.09 10.25 11.68
N GLY A 301 -0.85 9.94 10.77
CA GLY A 301 -0.55 9.47 9.42
C GLY A 301 0.19 8.13 9.38
N LEU A 302 0.20 7.38 10.50
CA LEU A 302 0.92 6.13 10.64
C LEU A 302 0.18 4.95 10.00
N LEU A 303 0.96 4.01 9.47
CA LEU A 303 0.41 2.73 9.02
C LEU A 303 -0.14 1.91 10.19
N PRO A 304 -1.31 1.25 10.01
CA PRO A 304 -1.91 0.43 11.07
C PRO A 304 -1.01 -0.73 11.46
N VAL A 305 -1.24 -1.29 12.65
CA VAL A 305 -0.63 -2.57 13.03
C VAL A 305 -1.10 -3.66 12.06
N TYR A 306 -0.20 -4.54 11.63
CA TYR A 306 -0.54 -5.60 10.72
C TYR A 306 -1.65 -6.48 11.30
N ASN A 307 -2.77 -6.57 10.58
CA ASN A 307 -3.88 -7.45 10.89
C ASN A 307 -4.04 -8.50 9.79
N HIS A 308 -3.67 -9.75 10.10
CA HIS A 308 -3.76 -10.84 9.13
C HIS A 308 -5.21 -11.21 8.76
N GLU A 309 -6.19 -10.89 9.62
CA GLU A 309 -7.62 -11.07 9.32
C GLU A 309 -8.17 -9.98 8.40
N SER A 310 -7.46 -8.85 8.25
CA SER A 310 -7.87 -7.75 7.37
C SER A 310 -6.65 -7.13 6.66
N PRO A 311 -5.99 -7.89 5.76
CA PRO A 311 -4.82 -7.38 5.04
C PRO A 311 -5.14 -6.17 4.14
N TRP A 312 -6.37 -6.08 3.62
CA TRP A 312 -6.78 -4.96 2.75
C TRP A 312 -6.48 -3.60 3.37
N ASP A 313 -6.93 -3.36 4.60
CA ASP A 313 -6.77 -2.06 5.27
C ASP A 313 -5.30 -1.69 5.47
N CYS A 314 -4.47 -2.71 5.75
CA CYS A 314 -3.02 -2.55 5.92
C CYS A 314 -2.37 -2.11 4.61
N PHE A 315 -2.58 -2.87 3.52
CA PHE A 315 -1.90 -2.62 2.24
C PHE A 315 -2.49 -1.45 1.47
N ALA A 316 -3.81 -1.22 1.55
CA ALA A 316 -4.44 -0.05 0.96
C ALA A 316 -3.99 1.24 1.67
N GLY A 317 -3.89 1.21 3.01
CA GLY A 317 -3.31 2.30 3.80
C GLY A 317 -1.84 2.56 3.43
N ALA A 318 -1.04 1.49 3.30
CA ALA A 318 0.34 1.57 2.85
C ALA A 318 0.48 2.23 1.48
N ARG A 319 -0.30 1.79 0.49
CA ARG A 319 -0.32 2.39 -0.84
C ARG A 319 -0.64 3.88 -0.77
N SER A 320 -1.72 4.24 -0.09
CA SER A 320 -2.17 5.64 0.00
C SER A 320 -1.11 6.55 0.63
N LEU A 321 -0.49 6.09 1.73
CA LEU A 321 0.53 6.87 2.42
C LEU A 321 1.82 6.98 1.59
N ILE A 322 2.28 5.89 0.98
CA ILE A 322 3.47 5.88 0.12
C ILE A 322 3.25 6.81 -1.06
N THR A 323 2.10 6.74 -1.74
CA THR A 323 1.77 7.68 -2.83
C THR A 323 1.87 9.12 -2.37
N LYS A 324 1.24 9.47 -1.24
CA LYS A 324 1.31 10.84 -0.69
C LYS A 324 2.75 11.27 -0.42
N LEU A 325 3.55 10.43 0.26
CA LEU A 325 4.94 10.75 0.59
C LEU A 325 5.84 10.87 -0.64
N LEU A 326 5.61 10.05 -1.68
CA LEU A 326 6.32 10.15 -2.94
C LEU A 326 5.98 11.43 -3.70
N ASP A 327 4.74 11.89 -3.63
CA ASP A 327 4.32 13.15 -4.25
C ASP A 327 4.90 14.38 -3.53
N GLU A 328 5.17 14.28 -2.23
CA GLU A 328 5.89 15.31 -1.47
C GLU A 328 7.39 15.36 -1.78
N ILE A 329 7.96 14.30 -2.35
CA ILE A 329 9.32 14.31 -2.92
C ILE A 329 9.27 15.02 -4.28
N THR A 330 8.95 16.31 -4.27
CA THR A 330 9.03 17.16 -5.45
C THR A 330 10.46 17.64 -5.66
N ALA A 331 10.86 17.74 -6.93
CA ALA A 331 11.92 18.66 -7.28
C ALA A 331 11.44 20.08 -6.95
N GLY A 332 11.91 20.64 -5.83
CA GLY A 332 11.69 22.05 -5.52
C GLY A 332 12.16 22.96 -6.66
N PRO A 333 12.02 24.29 -6.53
CA PRO A 333 12.33 25.20 -7.62
C PRO A 333 13.78 25.00 -8.10
N GLU A 334 13.93 24.93 -9.43
CA GLU A 334 15.18 24.71 -10.14
C GLU A 334 16.20 25.80 -9.81
N TYR A 335 15.74 27.04 -9.63
CA TYR A 335 16.56 28.16 -9.17
C TYR A 335 15.86 28.91 -8.04
N VAL A 336 16.65 29.38 -7.07
CA VAL A 336 16.23 30.31 -6.03
C VAL A 336 17.26 31.40 -5.94
N LEU A 337 16.84 32.63 -6.20
CA LEU A 337 17.67 33.82 -6.27
C LEU A 337 17.16 34.84 -5.26
N GLU A 338 18.02 35.23 -4.32
CA GLU A 338 17.70 36.31 -3.38
C GLU A 338 17.82 37.66 -4.10
N LEU A 339 16.77 38.48 -4.04
CA LEU A 339 16.81 39.84 -4.54
C LEU A 339 17.32 40.75 -3.42
N ALA A 340 18.64 40.97 -3.39
CA ALA A 340 19.28 41.78 -2.38
C ALA A 340 18.91 43.27 -2.54
N TYR A 341 18.64 43.95 -1.43
CA TYR A 341 18.41 45.39 -1.43
C TYR A 341 19.73 46.16 -1.56
N ASP A 342 19.86 46.98 -2.60
CA ASP A 342 21.10 47.71 -2.91
C ASP A 342 21.04 49.20 -2.54
N GLY A 343 20.01 49.62 -1.81
CA GLY A 343 19.75 51.01 -1.44
C GLY A 343 18.72 51.71 -2.32
N ALA A 344 18.39 51.16 -3.49
CA ALA A 344 17.33 51.67 -4.37
C ALA A 344 16.33 50.58 -4.82
N TYR A 345 16.82 49.37 -5.07
CA TYR A 345 16.02 48.26 -5.60
C TYR A 345 16.35 46.96 -4.86
N PHE A 346 15.39 46.05 -4.82
CA PHE A 346 15.63 44.64 -4.55
C PHE A 346 15.99 43.97 -5.89
N ALA A 347 17.23 43.53 -6.08
CA ALA A 347 17.69 43.06 -7.38
C ALA A 347 18.52 41.78 -7.29
N SER A 348 18.45 40.97 -8.35
CA SER A 348 19.30 39.79 -8.54
C SER A 348 19.71 39.66 -9.99
N GLU A 349 20.94 39.20 -10.21
CA GLU A 349 21.36 38.65 -11.50
C GLU A 349 20.70 37.29 -11.72
N MET A 350 20.41 36.97 -12.97
CA MET A 350 19.76 35.74 -13.39
C MET A 350 20.67 34.99 -14.36
N PRO A 351 21.11 33.77 -14.02
CA PRO A 351 21.84 32.91 -14.95
C PRO A 351 21.10 32.75 -16.29
N PRO A 352 21.76 32.87 -17.46
CA PRO A 352 21.10 32.78 -18.76
C PRO A 352 20.30 31.49 -18.98
N ALA A 353 20.75 30.37 -18.38
CA ALA A 353 20.09 29.07 -18.43
C ALA A 353 18.65 29.08 -17.89
N ILE A 354 18.33 30.02 -16.98
CA ILE A 354 16.98 30.19 -16.42
C ILE A 354 15.93 30.52 -17.50
N PHE A 355 16.36 31.15 -18.59
CA PHE A 355 15.48 31.56 -19.69
C PHE A 355 15.29 30.47 -20.75
N GLU A 356 15.97 29.34 -20.62
CA GLU A 356 15.84 28.19 -21.52
C GLU A 356 14.65 27.32 -21.09
N GLY A 357 13.80 26.91 -22.04
CA GLY A 357 12.63 26.06 -21.77
C GLY A 357 11.35 26.81 -21.35
N SER A 358 10.36 26.08 -20.86
CA SER A 358 9.04 26.59 -20.44
C SER A 358 8.96 26.82 -18.92
N ASN A 359 9.92 27.56 -18.39
CA ASN A 359 10.04 27.80 -16.95
C ASN A 359 8.93 28.73 -16.43
N ARG A 360 8.48 28.45 -15.20
CA ARG A 360 7.53 29.28 -14.46
C ARG A 360 8.29 30.07 -13.40
N PHE A 361 7.99 31.37 -13.31
CA PHE A 361 8.69 32.31 -12.45
C PHE A 361 7.78 32.79 -11.33
N TYR A 362 8.27 32.74 -10.10
CA TYR A 362 7.52 33.11 -8.90
C TYR A 362 8.35 34.04 -8.03
N LEU A 363 7.72 35.07 -7.49
CA LEU A 363 8.29 35.93 -6.44
C LEU A 363 7.67 35.57 -5.11
N ILE A 364 8.53 35.49 -4.10
CA ILE A 364 8.14 35.20 -2.74
C ILE A 364 8.58 36.36 -1.87
N PHE A 365 7.62 36.84 -1.09
CA PHE A 365 7.83 37.92 -0.13
C PHE A 365 7.66 37.35 1.27
N GLU A 366 8.68 37.53 2.10
CA GLU A 366 8.64 37.18 3.52
C GLU A 366 8.59 38.46 4.34
N THR A 367 7.56 38.61 5.18
CA THR A 367 7.37 39.76 6.06
C THR A 367 6.45 39.41 7.23
N GLU A 368 6.56 40.13 8.33
CA GLU A 368 5.68 40.07 9.50
C GLU A 368 4.40 40.93 9.34
N GLN A 369 4.24 41.65 8.22
CA GLN A 369 3.05 42.46 7.96
C GLN A 369 1.79 41.64 7.72
N ASP A 370 0.63 42.27 7.94
CA ASP A 370 -0.67 41.69 7.65
C ASP A 370 -0.83 41.44 6.13
N PRO A 371 -1.15 40.18 5.71
CA PRO A 371 -1.21 39.79 4.30
C PRO A 371 -2.10 40.66 3.42
N ASP A 372 -3.28 41.03 3.90
CA ASP A 372 -4.27 41.75 3.10
C ASP A 372 -3.78 43.19 2.80
N THR A 373 -3.18 43.83 3.80
CA THR A 373 -2.58 45.16 3.62
C THR A 373 -1.35 45.13 2.69
N PHE A 374 -0.55 44.07 2.79
CA PHE A 374 0.64 43.89 1.96
C PHE A 374 0.27 43.71 0.48
N ILE A 375 -0.68 42.83 0.18
CA ILE A 375 -1.14 42.56 -1.19
C ILE A 375 -1.68 43.85 -1.83
N ALA A 376 -2.52 44.61 -1.11
CA ALA A 376 -3.08 45.86 -1.62
C ALA A 376 -2.00 46.93 -1.91
N SER A 377 -0.97 47.03 -1.07
CA SER A 377 0.16 47.95 -1.31
C SER A 377 1.03 47.48 -2.47
N LEU A 378 1.17 46.16 -2.66
CA LEU A 378 2.02 45.59 -3.69
C LEU A 378 1.44 45.87 -5.08
N GLU A 379 0.14 45.67 -5.28
CA GLU A 379 -0.53 45.88 -6.58
C GLU A 379 -0.52 47.35 -7.07
N THR A 380 -0.41 48.31 -6.15
CA THR A 380 -0.58 49.73 -6.47
C THR A 380 0.74 50.50 -6.64
N ILE A 381 1.80 50.10 -5.93
CA ILE A 381 3.01 50.92 -5.77
C ILE A 381 4.26 50.21 -6.30
N THR A 382 4.21 48.90 -6.55
CA THR A 382 5.40 48.15 -6.99
C THR A 382 5.64 48.20 -8.49
N LYS A 383 6.92 48.17 -8.87
CA LYS A 383 7.35 48.02 -10.26
C LYS A 383 8.44 46.98 -10.35
N LEU A 384 8.19 45.94 -11.13
CA LEU A 384 9.13 44.86 -11.41
C LEU A 384 9.56 44.93 -12.88
N SER A 385 10.86 44.97 -13.16
CA SER A 385 11.40 44.89 -14.53
C SER A 385 12.90 44.59 -14.48
N SER A 386 13.63 44.80 -15.58
CA SER A 386 15.10 44.86 -15.54
C SER A 386 15.55 46.14 -14.86
N ARG A 387 16.74 46.10 -14.27
CA ARG A 387 17.36 47.23 -13.56
C ARG A 387 17.49 48.47 -14.44
N GLU A 388 17.75 48.29 -15.73
CA GLU A 388 17.92 49.38 -16.70
C GLU A 388 16.59 50.03 -17.09
N ALA A 389 15.50 49.25 -17.07
CA ALA A 389 14.18 49.73 -17.45
C ALA A 389 13.47 50.49 -16.32
N LEU A 390 13.75 50.14 -15.05
CA LEU A 390 13.06 50.70 -13.89
C LEU A 390 13.04 52.24 -13.81
N PRO A 391 14.14 52.98 -14.00
CA PRO A 391 14.12 54.45 -13.92
C PRO A 391 13.13 55.09 -14.91
N ILE A 392 13.00 54.51 -16.11
CA ILE A 392 12.07 55.00 -17.14
C ILE A 392 10.63 54.68 -16.73
N LEU A 393 10.37 53.47 -16.25
CA LEU A 393 9.04 53.05 -15.79
C LEU A 393 8.56 53.90 -14.62
N ILE A 394 9.47 54.23 -13.69
CA ILE A 394 9.19 55.09 -12.54
C ILE A 394 8.85 56.51 -13.01
N ALA A 395 9.76 57.15 -13.76
CA ALA A 395 9.60 58.54 -14.20
C ALA A 395 8.35 58.77 -15.08
N ARG A 396 7.97 57.77 -15.88
CA ARG A 396 6.83 57.87 -16.81
C ARG A 396 5.54 57.24 -16.28
N SER A 397 5.54 56.75 -15.04
CA SER A 397 4.38 56.06 -14.45
C SER A 397 3.85 54.90 -15.33
N LEU A 398 4.76 54.19 -16.00
CA LEU A 398 4.41 53.01 -16.81
C LEU A 398 4.36 51.74 -15.94
N PRO A 399 3.51 50.76 -16.29
CA PRO A 399 3.44 49.49 -15.58
C PRO A 399 4.69 48.63 -15.83
N GLY A 400 5.11 47.88 -14.81
CA GLY A 400 6.14 46.84 -14.92
C GLY A 400 5.55 45.48 -15.31
N LEU A 401 6.30 44.41 -15.03
CA LEU A 401 5.83 43.04 -15.08
C LEU A 401 4.67 42.85 -14.10
N ALA A 402 3.59 42.23 -14.57
CA ALA A 402 2.43 41.94 -13.73
C ALA A 402 2.72 40.77 -12.77
N LEU A 403 2.25 40.92 -11.54
CA LEU A 403 2.31 39.91 -10.49
C LEU A 403 0.90 39.43 -10.16
N GLU A 404 0.71 38.11 -10.13
CA GLU A 404 -0.56 37.47 -9.78
C GLU A 404 -0.40 36.77 -8.43
N HIS A 405 -1.17 37.20 -7.42
CA HIS A 405 -1.14 36.57 -6.10
C HIS A 405 -1.70 35.14 -6.13
N LEU A 406 -1.00 34.21 -5.50
CA LEU A 406 -1.40 32.81 -5.38
C LEU A 406 -1.84 32.51 -3.95
N ALA A 407 -3.14 32.37 -3.72
CA ALA A 407 -3.70 32.02 -2.41
C ALA A 407 -3.23 30.64 -1.91
N THR A 408 -2.81 29.76 -2.81
CA THR A 408 -2.19 28.47 -2.47
C THR A 408 -0.93 28.32 -3.31
N PRO A 409 0.27 28.19 -2.71
CA PRO A 409 1.50 28.01 -3.46
C PRO A 409 1.45 26.70 -4.27
N PRO A 410 1.99 26.68 -5.49
CA PRO A 410 2.22 25.46 -6.26
C PRO A 410 3.02 24.43 -5.46
N GLN A 411 2.83 23.14 -5.75
CA GLN A 411 3.47 22.06 -4.99
C GLN A 411 5.00 22.12 -5.05
N GLU A 412 5.55 22.71 -6.11
CA GLU A 412 6.97 22.85 -6.36
C GLU A 412 7.62 23.91 -5.44
N LEU A 413 6.85 24.80 -4.81
CA LEU A 413 7.39 25.86 -3.95
C LEU A 413 7.32 25.50 -2.46
N PRO A 414 8.37 25.81 -1.67
CA PRO A 414 8.39 25.53 -0.24
C PRO A 414 7.36 26.39 0.49
N ARG A 415 6.58 25.80 1.39
CA ARG A 415 5.62 26.51 2.25
C ARG A 415 6.33 27.05 3.48
N ARG A 416 6.37 28.37 3.63
CA ARG A 416 7.00 29.05 4.77
C ARG A 416 5.96 29.94 5.49
N PRO A 417 5.95 29.97 6.83
CA PRO A 417 5.10 30.90 7.57
C PRO A 417 5.51 32.34 7.28
N GLY A 418 4.53 33.24 7.13
CA GLY A 418 4.80 34.65 6.79
C GLY A 418 5.27 34.90 5.35
N SER A 419 5.12 33.92 4.46
CA SER A 419 5.47 34.06 3.05
C SER A 419 4.25 34.20 2.15
N LEU A 420 4.32 35.14 1.21
CA LEU A 420 3.31 35.41 0.18
C LEU A 420 3.88 35.09 -1.20
N TYR A 421 3.07 34.45 -2.04
CA TYR A 421 3.52 33.88 -3.32
C TYR A 421 2.85 34.59 -4.48
N PHE A 422 3.66 35.01 -5.45
CA PHE A 422 3.20 35.69 -6.65
C PHE A 422 3.78 35.04 -7.89
N LYS A 423 2.95 34.83 -8.90
CA LYS A 423 3.40 34.38 -10.23
C LYS A 423 3.77 35.60 -11.06
N ILE A 424 4.93 35.54 -11.71
CA ILE A 424 5.36 36.57 -12.66
C ILE A 424 4.76 36.28 -14.02
N ASN A 425 4.04 37.26 -14.58
CA ASN A 425 3.65 37.22 -15.98
C ASN A 425 4.87 37.53 -16.85
N HIS A 426 5.48 36.49 -17.39
CA HIS A 426 6.67 36.55 -18.23
C HIS A 426 6.33 36.65 -19.73
N HIS A 427 5.08 37.01 -20.07
CA HIS A 427 4.66 37.27 -21.44
C HIS A 427 4.57 38.78 -21.69
N GLY A 428 5.45 39.33 -22.52
CA GLY A 428 5.39 40.73 -22.95
C GLY A 428 6.75 41.41 -23.10
N GLU A 429 6.72 42.68 -23.54
CA GLU A 429 7.93 43.45 -23.86
C GLU A 429 8.82 43.73 -22.64
N GLN A 430 8.25 43.87 -21.45
CA GLN A 430 9.03 44.08 -20.22
C GLN A 430 9.86 42.84 -19.85
N TRP A 431 9.33 41.64 -20.11
CA TRP A 431 10.07 40.40 -19.87
C TRP A 431 11.27 40.28 -20.81
N ALA A 432 11.12 40.72 -22.05
CA ALA A 432 12.23 40.75 -23.01
C ALA A 432 13.39 41.66 -22.53
N GLN A 433 13.12 42.71 -21.75
CA GLN A 433 14.19 43.52 -21.13
C GLN A 433 14.90 42.76 -20.01
N VAL A 434 14.18 42.01 -19.18
CA VAL A 434 14.76 41.13 -18.14
C VAL A 434 15.66 40.06 -18.78
N GLN A 435 15.18 39.40 -19.85
CA GLN A 435 15.97 38.42 -20.60
C GLN A 435 17.23 39.04 -21.21
N LYS A 436 17.12 40.25 -21.77
CA LYS A 436 18.26 40.94 -22.38
C LYS A 436 19.29 41.40 -21.33
N GLY A 437 18.82 41.82 -20.16
CA GLY A 437 19.65 42.30 -19.06
C GLY A 437 20.23 41.20 -18.16
N ASN A 438 19.72 39.96 -18.26
CA ASN A 438 20.01 38.86 -17.35
C ASN A 438 19.88 39.27 -15.87
N ASN A 439 18.92 40.14 -15.57
CA ASN A 439 18.69 40.63 -14.22
C ASN A 439 17.22 41.01 -14.03
N ILE A 440 16.78 40.92 -12.78
CA ILE A 440 15.46 41.37 -12.36
C ILE A 440 15.61 42.28 -11.15
N ALA A 441 14.80 43.33 -11.12
CA ALA A 441 14.78 44.31 -10.05
C ALA A 441 13.34 44.72 -9.72
N LEU A 442 13.08 44.83 -8.42
CA LEU A 442 11.83 45.30 -7.84
C LEU A 442 12.07 46.66 -7.17
N TYR A 443 11.30 47.64 -7.59
CA TYR A 443 11.15 48.92 -6.91
C TYR A 443 9.87 48.93 -6.09
N TRP A 444 10.00 49.31 -4.82
CA TRP A 444 8.87 49.49 -3.92
C TRP A 444 9.17 50.56 -2.87
N ASP A 445 8.54 51.72 -3.03
CA ASP A 445 8.77 52.90 -2.15
C ASP A 445 8.28 52.67 -0.71
N ALA A 446 7.22 51.89 -0.55
CA ALA A 446 6.61 51.54 0.73
C ALA A 446 7.04 50.14 1.24
N ALA A 447 8.18 49.62 0.80
CA ALA A 447 8.67 48.32 1.21
C ALA A 447 8.87 48.23 2.74
N PRO A 448 8.38 47.17 3.41
CA PRO A 448 8.65 46.93 4.82
C PRO A 448 10.15 46.77 5.10
N GLN A 449 10.61 47.16 6.29
CA GLN A 449 12.03 47.05 6.66
C GLN A 449 12.51 45.59 6.81
N ASP A 450 11.59 44.70 7.16
CA ASP A 450 11.80 43.27 7.35
C ASP A 450 11.65 42.47 6.05
N LEU A 451 11.33 43.13 4.93
CA LEU A 451 11.02 42.48 3.67
C LEU A 451 12.21 41.69 3.13
N LYS A 452 12.00 40.40 2.90
CA LYS A 452 12.88 39.58 2.07
C LYS A 452 12.17 39.18 0.80
N VAL A 453 12.91 39.17 -0.30
CA VAL A 453 12.39 38.89 -1.64
C VAL A 453 13.22 37.79 -2.27
N GLU A 454 12.58 36.70 -2.65
CA GLU A 454 13.21 35.59 -3.38
C GLU A 454 12.49 35.37 -4.72
N LEU A 455 13.26 35.23 -5.80
CA LEU A 455 12.79 34.73 -7.08
C LEU A 455 12.99 33.22 -7.11
N MET A 456 11.92 32.47 -7.36
CA MET A 456 11.96 31.03 -7.54
C MET A 456 11.52 30.67 -8.96
N VAL A 457 12.27 29.76 -9.58
CA VAL A 457 12.01 29.26 -10.92
C VAL A 457 11.67 27.79 -10.82
N ALA A 458 10.50 27.39 -11.32
CA ALA A 458 10.12 25.99 -11.41
C ALA A 458 10.13 25.54 -12.87
N GLY A 459 10.83 24.44 -13.14
CA GLY A 459 10.83 23.78 -14.44
C GLY A 459 9.41 23.43 -14.91
N GLY A 460 9.20 23.55 -16.21
CA GLY A 460 7.95 23.17 -16.89
C GLY A 460 7.89 21.69 -17.23
#